data_AF-A0A7U6JIS9-F1
#
_entry.id   AF-A0A7U6JIS9-F1
#
_cell.length_a   1.000
_cell.length_b   1.000
_cell.length_c   1.000
_cell.angle_alpha   90.00
_cell.angle_beta   90.00
_cell.angle_gamma   90.00
#
_symmetry.space_group_name_H-M   'P 1'
#
loop_
_entity.id
_entity.type
_entity.pdbx_description
1 polymer ?
#
loop_
_entity_poly.entity_id
_entity_poly.type
_entity_poly.pdbx_seq_one_letter_code
_entity_poly.pdbx_strand_id
1 'polypeptide(L)'
;MEKLDINELLRYGFSGALLFLASLISFKQTIPLIKILPSNLLGASSVLGIVLIMGSVIYAIHRSILYPLMYKVGCIVIYGKKQADIFNLDTKRWMRNKDQESLQHNFREWASQIHFLYCSTWATVLAQLIGHWNKWDQTNLHWLIWVVAITLGMAALIHHYRYLKYEHDLFSSV
;
A
#
# COMPACT_ATOMS: atom_id res chain seq x y z
N MET A 1 -11.63 -16.03 9.21
CA MET A 1 -10.27 -15.67 8.76
C MET A 1 -10.14 -16.17 7.34
N GLU A 2 -10.10 -15.29 6.35
CA GLU A 2 -9.72 -15.67 4.97
C GLU A 2 -8.32 -16.29 5.02
N LYS A 3 -8.08 -17.34 4.21
CA LYS A 3 -6.75 -17.91 4.05
C LYS A 3 -5.87 -16.80 3.47
N LEU A 4 -4.77 -16.46 4.15
CA LEU A 4 -3.75 -15.56 3.59
C LEU A 4 -3.29 -16.15 2.27
N ASP A 5 -3.65 -15.48 1.17
CA ASP A 5 -3.20 -15.88 -0.16
C ASP A 5 -1.72 -15.54 -0.30
N ILE A 6 -0.95 -16.43 -0.91
CA ILE A 6 0.47 -16.18 -1.19
C ILE A 6 0.65 -14.90 -2.02
N ASN A 7 -0.32 -14.59 -2.89
CA ASN A 7 -0.32 -13.37 -3.67
C ASN A 7 -0.42 -12.11 -2.80
N GLU A 8 -1.17 -12.15 -1.71
CA GLU A 8 -1.28 -11.04 -0.76
C GLU A 8 0.03 -10.86 0.01
N LEU A 9 0.61 -11.95 0.50
CA LEU A 9 1.91 -11.92 1.18
C LEU A 9 3.01 -11.34 0.28
N LEU A 10 3.05 -11.76 -0.99
CA LEU A 10 4.01 -11.25 -1.96
C LEU A 10 3.82 -9.74 -2.20
N ARG A 11 2.58 -9.27 -2.35
CA ARG A 11 2.28 -7.84 -2.51
C ARG A 11 2.78 -7.02 -1.31
N TYR A 12 2.60 -7.51 -0.09
CA TYR A 12 3.13 -6.83 1.11
C TYR A 12 4.66 -6.82 1.09
N GLY A 13 5.28 -7.97 0.81
CA GLY A 13 6.72 -8.07 0.63
C GLY A 13 7.27 -7.10 -0.41
N PHE A 14 6.60 -6.94 -1.55
CA PHE A 14 7.00 -5.99 -2.59
C PHE A 14 6.94 -4.54 -2.11
N SER A 15 5.93 -4.14 -1.32
CA SER A 15 5.91 -2.80 -0.72
C SER A 15 7.08 -2.59 0.25
N GLY A 16 7.43 -3.60 1.04
CA GLY A 16 8.64 -3.56 1.89
C GLY A 16 9.93 -3.45 1.06
N ALA A 17 10.03 -4.17 -0.05
CA ALA A 17 11.18 -4.12 -0.95
C ALA A 17 11.33 -2.73 -1.57
N LEU A 18 10.23 -2.08 -1.94
CA LEU A 18 10.23 -0.71 -2.44
C LEU A 18 10.72 0.30 -1.41
N LEU A 19 10.43 0.12 -0.12
CA LEU A 19 11.01 0.96 0.93
C LEU A 19 12.54 0.86 0.93
N PHE A 20 13.07 -0.37 0.88
CA PHE A 20 14.52 -0.61 0.84
C PHE A 20 15.16 -0.02 -0.43
N LEU A 21 14.58 -0.28 -1.60
CA LEU A 21 15.08 0.22 -2.88
C LEU A 21 15.04 1.75 -2.94
N ALA A 22 13.95 2.38 -2.49
CA ALA A 22 13.85 3.83 -2.41
C ALA A 22 14.92 4.42 -1.49
N SER A 23 15.18 3.79 -0.35
CA SER A 23 16.23 4.21 0.59
C SER A 23 17.62 4.08 -0.04
N LEU A 24 17.88 2.98 -0.76
CA LEU A 24 19.15 2.72 -1.45
C LEU A 24 19.44 3.73 -2.55
N ILE A 25 18.43 4.04 -3.35
CA ILE A 25 18.58 4.99 -4.47
C ILE A 25 18.74 6.40 -3.93
N SER A 26 18.06 6.76 -2.84
CA SER A 26 17.97 8.15 -2.39
C SER A 26 19.10 8.61 -1.48
N PHE A 27 19.71 7.70 -0.71
CA PHE A 27 20.65 8.07 0.35
C PHE A 27 21.96 7.27 0.26
N LYS A 28 23.09 7.92 0.46
CA LYS A 28 24.42 7.28 0.36
C LYS A 28 24.70 6.33 1.53
N GLN A 29 24.15 6.64 2.70
CA GLN A 29 24.36 5.94 3.98
C GLN A 29 23.74 4.54 4.02
N THR A 30 22.83 4.21 3.11
CA THR A 30 22.19 2.90 3.05
C THR A 30 23.10 1.83 2.44
N ILE A 31 23.99 2.22 1.53
CA ILE A 31 24.97 1.31 0.91
C ILE A 31 25.88 0.64 1.95
N PRO A 32 26.58 1.37 2.85
CA PRO A 32 27.41 0.73 3.87
C PRO A 32 26.60 -0.11 4.85
N LEU A 33 25.35 0.27 5.18
CA LEU A 33 24.47 -0.53 6.05
C LEU A 33 24.20 -1.93 5.45
N ILE A 34 24.06 -2.03 4.14
CA ILE A 34 23.89 -3.34 3.48
C ILE A 34 25.19 -4.14 3.44
N LYS A 35 26.34 -3.48 3.30
CA LYS A 35 27.64 -4.17 3.27
C LYS A 35 27.99 -4.85 4.60
N ILE A 36 27.38 -4.44 5.71
CA ILE A 36 27.56 -5.07 7.03
C ILE A 36 26.82 -6.41 7.11
N LEU A 37 25.79 -6.62 6.27
CA LEU A 37 25.05 -7.87 6.27
C LEU A 37 25.91 -9.02 5.70
N PRO A 38 25.85 -10.22 6.31
CA PRO A 38 26.54 -11.38 5.79
C PRO A 38 26.14 -11.66 4.34
N SER A 39 27.10 -11.95 3.46
CA SER A 39 26.84 -12.33 2.06
C SER A 39 26.33 -13.78 1.91
N ASN A 40 26.05 -14.46 3.03
CA ASN A 40 25.58 -15.84 3.05
C ASN A 40 24.04 -15.92 3.06
N LEU A 41 23.51 -17.15 3.03
CA LEU A 41 22.07 -17.41 3.05
C LEU A 41 21.37 -16.74 4.24
N LEU A 42 22.00 -16.71 5.41
CA LEU A 42 21.43 -16.11 6.62
C LEU A 42 21.22 -14.59 6.45
N GLY A 43 22.16 -13.88 5.84
CA GLY A 43 22.03 -12.45 5.55
C GLY A 43 20.90 -12.19 4.54
N ALA A 44 20.82 -12.99 3.48
CA ALA A 44 19.74 -12.90 2.49
C ALA A 44 18.36 -13.15 3.12
N SER A 45 18.23 -14.21 3.94
CA SER A 45 16.99 -14.51 4.68
C SER A 45 16.61 -13.42 5.66
N SER A 46 17.58 -12.79 6.32
CA SER A 46 17.35 -11.69 7.25
C SER A 46 16.78 -10.46 6.53
N VAL A 47 17.35 -10.09 5.36
CA VAL A 47 16.83 -9.01 4.53
C VAL A 47 15.40 -9.29 4.08
N LEU A 48 15.14 -10.50 3.58
CA LEU A 48 13.81 -10.92 3.17
C LEU A 48 12.82 -10.86 4.35
N GLY A 49 13.22 -11.30 5.53
CA GLY A 49 12.43 -11.20 6.75
C GLY A 49 12.06 -9.76 7.10
N ILE A 50 13.04 -8.85 7.10
CA ILE A 50 12.79 -7.42 7.39
C ILE A 50 11.88 -6.80 6.32
N VAL A 51 12.11 -7.10 5.04
CA VAL A 51 11.25 -6.66 3.93
C VAL A 51 9.81 -7.09 4.13
N LEU A 52 9.57 -8.36 4.47
CA LEU A 52 8.22 -8.87 4.72
C LEU A 52 7.56 -8.22 5.93
N ILE A 53 8.30 -8.03 7.02
CA ILE A 53 7.79 -7.37 8.23
C ILE A 53 7.42 -5.92 7.94
N MET A 54 8.33 -5.15 7.32
CA MET A 54 8.09 -3.75 6.99
C MET A 54 6.91 -3.58 6.03
N GLY A 55 6.86 -4.43 4.99
CA GLY A 55 5.73 -4.47 4.07
C GLY A 55 4.39 -4.73 4.75
N SER A 56 4.38 -5.71 5.66
CA SER A 56 3.19 -6.08 6.43
C SER A 56 2.74 -4.97 7.38
N VAL A 57 3.68 -4.26 8.02
CA VAL A 57 3.39 -3.10 8.88
C VAL A 57 2.79 -1.95 8.06
N ILE A 58 3.38 -1.63 6.91
CA ILE A 58 2.86 -0.58 6.01
C ILE A 58 1.44 -0.93 5.57
N TYR A 59 1.20 -2.18 5.17
CA TYR A 59 -0.13 -2.63 4.78
C TYR A 59 -1.13 -2.55 5.95
N ALA A 60 -0.74 -2.99 7.15
CA ALA A 60 -1.60 -2.92 8.33
C ALA A 60 -1.98 -1.48 8.67
N ILE A 61 -1.03 -0.54 8.64
CA ILE A 61 -1.29 0.90 8.84
C ILE A 61 -2.22 1.43 7.76
N HIS A 62 -1.94 1.09 6.49
CA HIS A 62 -2.79 1.51 5.38
C HIS A 62 -4.23 1.03 5.55
N ARG A 63 -4.43 -0.25 5.89
CA ARG A 63 -5.77 -0.84 6.02
C ARG A 63 -6.53 -0.34 7.25
N SER A 64 -5.84 -0.14 8.38
CA SER A 64 -6.48 0.23 9.65
C SER A 64 -6.76 1.73 9.79
N ILE A 65 -5.92 2.59 9.21
CA ILE A 65 -5.98 4.04 9.43
C ILE A 65 -6.29 4.77 8.13
N LEU A 66 -5.43 4.60 7.12
CA LEU A 66 -5.46 5.44 5.92
C LEU A 66 -6.66 5.12 5.05
N TYR A 67 -6.94 3.86 4.80
CA TYR A 67 -8.05 3.43 3.95
C TYR A 67 -9.42 3.91 4.48
N PRO A 68 -9.78 3.70 5.77
CA PRO A 68 -10.99 4.28 6.37
C PRO A 68 -11.09 5.80 6.21
N LEU A 69 -9.97 6.51 6.40
CA LEU A 69 -9.92 7.96 6.28
C LEU A 69 -10.18 8.39 4.83
N MET A 70 -9.49 7.78 3.87
CA MET A 70 -9.64 8.05 2.44
C MET A 70 -11.05 7.74 1.95
N TYR A 71 -11.64 6.64 2.42
CA TYR A 71 -13.02 6.29 2.13
C TYR A 71 -13.99 7.37 2.62
N LYS A 72 -13.85 7.83 3.87
CA LYS A 72 -14.69 8.93 4.42
C LYS A 72 -14.56 10.21 3.60
N VAL A 73 -13.33 10.61 3.29
CA VAL A 73 -13.07 11.82 2.49
C VAL A 73 -13.68 11.66 1.09
N GLY A 74 -13.51 10.50 0.45
CA GLY A 74 -14.10 10.20 -0.85
C GLY A 74 -15.62 10.26 -0.83
N CYS A 75 -16.29 9.74 0.20
CA CYS A 75 -17.74 9.85 0.33
C CYS A 75 -18.22 11.30 0.49
N ILE A 76 -17.48 12.13 1.23
CA ILE A 76 -17.79 13.55 1.37
C ILE A 76 -17.62 14.28 0.03
N VAL A 77 -16.49 14.04 -0.66
CA VAL A 77 -16.16 14.74 -1.91
C VAL A 77 -17.06 14.31 -3.06
N ILE A 78 -17.33 13.02 -3.22
CA ILE A 78 -18.10 12.49 -4.35
C ILE A 78 -19.61 12.63 -4.11
N TYR A 79 -20.08 12.34 -2.89
CA TYR A 79 -21.50 12.19 -2.60
C TYR A 79 -22.06 13.23 -1.63
N GLY A 80 -21.23 14.12 -1.09
CA GLY A 80 -21.65 15.11 -0.09
C GLY A 80 -22.10 14.49 1.25
N LYS A 81 -21.86 13.18 1.47
CA LYS A 81 -22.34 12.47 2.67
C LYS A 81 -21.28 12.51 3.77
N LYS A 82 -21.64 13.09 4.93
CA LYS A 82 -20.76 13.21 6.11
C LYS A 82 -20.51 11.89 6.86
N GLN A 83 -21.40 10.91 6.74
CA GLN A 83 -21.27 9.63 7.41
C GLN A 83 -21.42 8.50 6.40
N ALA A 84 -20.34 7.78 6.17
CA ALA A 84 -20.38 6.47 5.55
C ALA A 84 -20.11 5.43 6.64
N ASP A 85 -21.05 4.51 6.84
CA ASP A 85 -20.92 3.43 7.81
C ASP A 85 -20.00 2.34 7.24
N ILE A 86 -18.70 2.49 7.52
CA ILE A 86 -17.65 1.58 7.05
C ILE A 86 -17.89 0.15 7.54
N PHE A 87 -18.42 0.00 8.76
CA PHE A 87 -18.65 -1.32 9.36
C PHE A 87 -19.77 -2.07 8.63
N ASN A 88 -20.86 -1.35 8.31
CA ASN A 88 -21.94 -1.90 7.51
C ASN A 88 -21.48 -2.25 6.09
N LEU A 89 -20.60 -1.45 5.50
CA LEU A 89 -20.04 -1.74 4.18
C LEU A 89 -19.14 -2.99 4.17
N ASP A 90 -18.24 -3.13 5.15
CA ASP A 90 -17.42 -4.34 5.30
C ASP A 90 -18.28 -5.58 5.60
N THR A 91 -19.36 -5.42 6.36
CA THR A 91 -20.34 -6.50 6.59
C THR A 91 -21.06 -6.89 5.29
N LYS A 92 -21.51 -5.91 4.48
CA LYS A 92 -22.12 -6.15 3.16
C LYS A 92 -21.17 -6.85 2.20
N ARG A 93 -19.89 -6.45 2.17
CA ARG A 93 -18.84 -7.14 1.39
C ARG A 93 -18.68 -8.59 1.85
N TRP A 94 -18.59 -8.80 3.16
CA TRP A 94 -18.44 -10.14 3.73
C TRP A 94 -19.64 -11.06 3.45
N MET A 95 -20.87 -10.52 3.50
CA MET A 95 -22.07 -11.28 3.17
C MET A 95 -22.14 -11.67 1.69
N ARG A 96 -21.77 -10.74 0.78
CA ARG A 96 -21.72 -10.99 -0.66
C ARG A 96 -20.54 -11.88 -1.10
N ASN A 97 -19.50 -12.02 -0.28
CA ASN A 97 -18.37 -12.90 -0.57
C ASN A 97 -18.75 -14.39 -0.72
N LYS A 98 -19.98 -14.78 -0.34
CA LYS A 98 -20.50 -16.13 -0.53
C LYS A 98 -20.95 -16.44 -1.96
N ASP A 99 -21.25 -15.41 -2.77
CA ASP A 99 -21.65 -15.57 -4.16
C ASP A 99 -20.44 -15.32 -5.08
N GLN A 100 -19.84 -16.41 -5.55
CA GLN A 100 -18.63 -16.42 -6.39
C GLN A 100 -18.88 -16.02 -7.86
N GLU A 101 -19.69 -14.99 -8.11
CA GLU A 101 -19.85 -14.50 -9.49
C GLU A 101 -18.67 -13.62 -9.92
N SER A 102 -18.26 -13.80 -11.18
CA SER A 102 -16.99 -13.36 -11.78
C SER A 102 -16.69 -11.85 -11.65
N LEU A 103 -17.71 -10.99 -11.58
CA LEU A 103 -17.53 -9.55 -11.43
C LEU A 103 -16.99 -9.16 -10.05
N GLN A 104 -17.46 -9.79 -8.97
CA GLN A 104 -17.00 -9.45 -7.63
C GLN A 104 -15.54 -9.85 -7.39
N HIS A 105 -15.10 -10.95 -8.03
CA HIS A 105 -13.70 -11.36 -8.00
C HIS A 105 -12.80 -10.31 -8.65
N ASN A 106 -13.16 -9.84 -9.85
CA ASN A 106 -12.42 -8.79 -10.56
C ASN A 106 -12.38 -7.47 -9.77
N PHE A 107 -13.47 -7.11 -9.08
CA PHE A 107 -13.49 -5.93 -8.21
C PHE A 107 -12.56 -6.06 -7.00
N ARG A 108 -12.48 -7.25 -6.39
CA ARG A 108 -11.54 -7.53 -5.29
C ARG A 108 -10.10 -7.45 -5.76
N GLU A 109 -9.80 -8.05 -6.91
CA GLU A 109 -8.47 -7.98 -7.48
C GLU A 109 -8.09 -6.53 -7.80
N TRP A 110 -8.99 -5.75 -8.40
CA TRP A 110 -8.75 -4.34 -8.67
C TRP A 110 -8.51 -3.53 -7.38
N ALA A 111 -9.33 -3.72 -6.34
CA ALA A 111 -9.15 -3.09 -5.04
C ALA A 111 -7.77 -3.42 -4.42
N SER A 112 -7.34 -4.67 -4.55
CA SER A 112 -6.06 -5.13 -4.04
C SER A 112 -4.86 -4.49 -4.78
N GLN A 113 -4.97 -4.25 -6.08
CA GLN A 113 -3.96 -3.51 -6.85
C GLN A 113 -3.89 -2.05 -6.41
N ILE A 114 -5.05 -1.41 -6.13
CA ILE A 114 -5.09 -0.04 -5.59
C ILE A 114 -4.40 0.04 -4.23
N HIS A 115 -4.70 -0.88 -3.31
CA HIS A 115 -4.02 -0.94 -2.02
C HIS A 115 -2.51 -1.12 -2.17
N PHE A 116 -2.07 -1.95 -3.12
CA PHE A 116 -0.65 -2.14 -3.40
C PHE A 116 0.02 -0.84 -3.89
N LEU A 117 -0.63 -0.06 -4.76
CA LEU A 117 -0.12 1.25 -5.20
C LEU A 117 0.00 2.23 -4.03
N TYR A 118 -0.98 2.27 -3.12
CA TYR A 118 -0.87 3.08 -1.91
C TYR A 118 0.27 2.62 -1.03
N CYS A 119 0.36 1.33 -0.71
CA CYS A 119 1.42 0.81 0.14
C CYS A 119 2.80 1.08 -0.46
N SER A 120 2.94 0.97 -1.79
CA SER A 120 4.15 1.34 -2.53
C SER A 120 4.48 2.83 -2.39
N THR A 121 3.48 3.70 -2.49
CA THR A 121 3.64 5.15 -2.28
C THR A 121 4.06 5.47 -0.85
N TRP A 122 3.43 4.84 0.14
CA TRP A 122 3.78 5.05 1.55
C TRP A 122 5.17 4.50 1.88
N ALA A 123 5.56 3.38 1.28
CA ALA A 123 6.89 2.82 1.40
C ALA A 123 7.97 3.79 0.89
N THR A 124 7.76 4.37 -0.30
CA THR A 124 8.72 5.32 -0.89
C THR A 124 8.79 6.63 -0.09
N VAL A 125 7.65 7.17 0.34
CA VAL A 125 7.61 8.37 1.19
C VAL A 125 8.27 8.10 2.56
N LEU A 126 7.99 6.97 3.18
CA LEU A 126 8.57 6.60 4.48
C LEU A 126 10.09 6.46 4.39
N ALA A 127 10.61 5.88 3.30
CA ALA A 127 12.04 5.85 3.02
C ALA A 127 12.65 7.26 3.01
N GLN A 128 12.00 8.22 2.35
CA GLN A 128 12.45 9.62 2.32
C GLN A 128 12.44 10.25 3.71
N LEU A 129 11.37 10.04 4.47
CA LEU A 129 11.22 10.59 5.82
C LEU A 129 12.28 10.05 6.78
N ILE A 130 12.55 8.74 6.74
CA ILE A 130 13.61 8.12 7.54
C ILE A 130 14.97 8.73 7.21
N GLY A 131 15.31 8.84 5.92
CA GLY A 131 16.60 9.41 5.52
C GLY A 131 16.73 10.89 5.91
N HIS A 132 15.67 11.69 5.75
CA HIS A 132 15.67 13.10 6.18
C HIS A 132 15.78 13.24 7.70
N TRP A 133 15.03 12.45 8.47
CA TRP A 133 15.07 12.47 9.93
C TRP A 133 16.49 12.18 10.45
N ASN A 134 17.17 11.23 9.81
CA ASN A 134 18.55 10.85 10.15
C ASN A 134 19.60 11.74 9.48
N LYS A 135 19.20 12.80 8.76
CA LYS A 135 20.10 13.74 8.05
C LYS A 135 21.08 13.03 7.11
N TRP A 136 20.60 12.00 6.42
CA TRP A 136 21.42 11.27 5.46
C TRP A 136 21.70 12.09 4.21
N ASP A 137 22.90 11.95 3.67
CA ASP A 137 23.29 12.60 2.43
C ASP A 137 22.51 12.00 1.26
N GLN A 138 21.85 12.89 0.54
CA GLN A 138 21.08 12.53 -0.63
C GLN A 138 22.00 12.20 -1.80
N THR A 139 21.52 11.32 -2.68
CA THR A 139 22.12 11.09 -4.00
C THR A 139 21.54 12.08 -5.02
N ASN A 140 22.13 12.13 -6.21
CA ASN A 140 21.60 12.91 -7.33
C ASN A 140 20.26 12.36 -7.87
N LEU A 141 19.85 11.15 -7.46
CA LEU A 141 18.62 10.49 -7.90
C LEU A 141 17.47 10.60 -6.88
N HIS A 142 17.66 11.25 -5.73
CA HIS A 142 16.63 11.35 -4.70
C HIS A 142 15.33 12.00 -5.23
N TRP A 143 15.44 13.01 -6.10
CA TRP A 143 14.29 13.70 -6.69
C TRP A 143 13.44 12.77 -7.56
N LEU A 144 14.06 11.80 -8.24
CA LEU A 144 13.36 10.82 -9.08
C LEU A 144 12.43 9.95 -8.21
N ILE A 145 12.86 9.61 -6.99
CA ILE A 145 12.04 8.82 -6.07
C ILE A 145 10.81 9.60 -5.61
N TRP A 146 10.91 10.92 -5.42
CA TRP A 146 9.74 11.77 -5.18
C TRP A 146 8.78 11.81 -6.37
N VAL A 147 9.30 11.94 -7.59
CA VAL A 147 8.48 11.88 -8.82
C VAL A 147 7.74 10.55 -8.89
N VAL A 148 8.43 9.42 -8.70
CA VAL A 148 7.82 8.09 -8.69
C VAL A 148 6.75 7.97 -7.60
N ALA A 149 7.03 8.44 -6.38
CA ALA A 149 6.08 8.41 -5.29
C ALA A 149 4.81 9.22 -5.61
N ILE A 150 4.95 10.43 -6.17
CA ILE A 150 3.82 11.26 -6.59
C ILE A 150 3.02 10.57 -7.69
N THR A 151 3.68 10.02 -8.72
CA THR A 151 3.02 9.32 -9.82
C THR A 151 2.22 8.11 -9.32
N LEU A 152 2.82 7.27 -8.48
CA LEU A 152 2.14 6.12 -7.87
C LEU A 152 0.97 6.55 -6.99
N GLY A 153 1.16 7.60 -6.18
CA GLY A 153 0.12 8.14 -5.30
C GLY A 153 -1.06 8.71 -6.09
N MET A 154 -0.81 9.44 -7.16
CA MET A 154 -1.84 9.97 -8.06
C MET A 154 -2.59 8.85 -8.78
N ALA A 155 -1.88 7.84 -9.29
CA ALA A 155 -2.51 6.67 -9.89
C ALA A 155 -3.40 5.94 -8.89
N ALA A 156 -2.89 5.69 -7.67
CA ALA A 156 -3.66 5.07 -6.59
C ALA A 156 -4.94 5.87 -6.30
N LEU A 157 -4.82 7.21 -6.18
CA LEU A 157 -5.93 8.12 -5.93
C LEU A 157 -7.01 8.06 -7.02
N ILE A 158 -6.61 8.16 -8.28
CA ILE A 158 -7.54 8.12 -9.42
C ILE A 158 -8.29 6.78 -9.42
N HIS A 159 -7.57 5.66 -9.28
CA HIS A 159 -8.20 4.35 -9.28
C HIS A 159 -9.06 4.11 -8.04
N HIS A 160 -8.67 4.61 -6.87
CA HIS A 160 -9.47 4.54 -5.65
C HIS A 160 -10.79 5.27 -5.81
N TYR A 161 -10.79 6.50 -6.35
CA TYR A 161 -12.03 7.23 -6.58
C TYR A 161 -12.95 6.51 -7.57
N ARG A 162 -12.39 5.96 -8.66
CA ARG A 162 -13.18 5.15 -9.61
C ARG A 162 -13.77 3.93 -8.91
N TYR A 163 -12.98 3.21 -8.12
CA TYR A 163 -13.43 2.05 -7.35
C TYR A 163 -14.55 2.42 -6.38
N LEU A 164 -14.39 3.49 -5.58
CA LEU A 164 -15.42 3.98 -4.66
C LEU A 164 -16.73 4.29 -5.38
N LYS A 165 -16.64 4.88 -6.57
CA LYS A 165 -17.82 5.20 -7.37
C LYS A 165 -18.61 3.95 -7.74
N TYR A 166 -17.93 2.99 -8.39
CA TYR A 166 -18.56 1.73 -8.80
C TYR A 166 -19.05 0.92 -7.61
N GLU A 167 -18.29 0.90 -6.53
CA GLU A 167 -18.67 0.23 -5.30
C GLU A 167 -19.97 0.82 -4.74
N HIS A 168 -20.05 2.15 -4.62
CA HIS A 168 -21.25 2.80 -4.14
C HIS A 168 -22.46 2.45 -5.02
N ASP A 169 -22.33 2.58 -6.34
CA ASP A 169 -23.40 2.29 -7.30
C ASP A 169 -23.89 0.82 -7.18
N LEU A 170 -22.99 -0.13 -6.90
CA LEU A 170 -23.31 -1.55 -6.70
C LEU A 170 -23.98 -1.87 -5.35
N PHE A 171 -23.72 -1.05 -4.32
CA PHE A 171 -24.23 -1.27 -2.95
C PHE A 171 -25.37 -0.31 -2.56
N SER A 172 -25.67 0.70 -3.35
CA SER A 172 -26.82 1.61 -3.19
C SER A 172 -28.02 1.27 -4.07
N SER A 173 -27.85 0.38 -5.06
CA SER A 173 -28.89 -0.10 -5.98
C SER A 173 -29.66 -1.33 -5.47
N VAL A 174 -29.36 -1.76 -4.23
CA VAL A 174 -30.06 -2.83 -3.48
C VAL A 174 -30.48 -2.28 -2.14
#